data_AF-A0A136HXV7-F1
#
_entry.id   AF-A0A136HXV7-F1
#
_cell.length_a   1.000
_cell.length_b   1.000
_cell.length_c   1.000
_cell.angle_alpha   90.00
_cell.angle_beta   90.00
_cell.angle_gamma   90.00
#
_symmetry.space_group_name_H-M   'P 1'
#
loop_
_entity.id
_entity.type
_entity.pdbx_description
1 polymer ?
#
loop_
_entity_poly.entity_id
_entity_poly.type
_entity_poly.pdbx_seq_one_letter_code
_entity_poly.pdbx_strand_id
1 'polypeptide(L)'
;MSLNNCDPSASFDGFKKENLYEISQSSLQRLKSINQFESNFDKSLYSIIVGIYSELGEVKLTKDELFDALNEMGFSNKDIRSLSDHSYFTMLDTLELFQIDSKGQRVVEQVSLENTKEAASLEVYSSFIEAAREKHEQKKRDKDDVLVTIGIVTASSRDPFEAVDFYSGVFNSPDIEVVWLPLTQTYQQARYISSLGGDGCNSLTKLRAQNTLFDRERVYPERTALQKKWCDDPNIEIETLSKLDGIFFNGGDQSKTFAALTTPDGKGTVFLDTLRTIWQNDAIVIGGTSAGTAVQAGGYFNQRPVPMLTSGDSKGVLASGVYSTPAVSQRCEDEAACQNRLLEDAVTTNASGGLGFFNYGLLDTHFSERDREVRLIAATAHSRQLFGFGVDETTALVVSSAPKASEMEFKVVGKGGVFIADMTQGREELTYNGKATSQVIAGEVNFLPAGVQGRIQNNRLSVNFNTNAKDSLAITLAQNAPSTQGMWRKQSAQLCDEKDEVHWEAQGNHHVLKRSKESKIEGTNYCGYSKVPFVIY
;
A
#
# COMPACT_ATOMS: atom_id res chain seq x y z
N MET A 1 2.62 -16.51 0.61
CA MET A 1 3.48 -16.41 -0.59
C MET A 1 2.67 -16.90 -1.78
N SER A 2 2.81 -16.27 -2.95
CA SER A 2 1.88 -16.52 -4.07
C SER A 2 2.64 -16.96 -5.32
N LEU A 3 2.27 -18.14 -5.84
CA LEU A 3 2.74 -18.63 -7.14
C LEU A 3 1.83 -18.16 -8.29
N ASN A 4 0.79 -17.37 -8.01
CA ASN A 4 -0.23 -17.00 -9.00
C ASN A 4 0.39 -16.29 -10.22
N ASN A 5 1.40 -15.47 -9.97
CA ASN A 5 2.10 -14.69 -11.00
C ASN A 5 3.39 -15.35 -11.51
N CYS A 6 3.76 -16.53 -11.01
CA CYS A 6 4.92 -17.27 -11.51
C CYS A 6 4.52 -18.15 -12.71
N ASP A 7 5.38 -18.24 -13.71
CA ASP A 7 5.28 -19.22 -14.79
C ASP A 7 5.23 -20.64 -14.19
N PRO A 8 4.38 -21.56 -14.71
CA PRO A 8 4.31 -22.92 -14.17
C PRO A 8 5.63 -23.71 -14.26
N SER A 9 6.57 -23.28 -15.10
CA SER A 9 7.91 -23.87 -15.21
C SER A 9 8.89 -23.42 -14.11
N ALA A 10 8.55 -22.39 -13.33
CA ALA A 10 9.39 -21.94 -12.22
C ALA A 10 9.44 -22.99 -11.10
N SER A 11 10.64 -23.37 -10.67
CA SER A 11 10.85 -24.20 -9.49
C SER A 11 11.42 -23.38 -8.34
N PHE A 12 10.83 -23.58 -7.16
CA PHE A 12 11.23 -22.96 -5.89
C PHE A 12 11.55 -24.04 -4.85
N ASP A 13 12.20 -25.13 -5.28
CA ASP A 13 12.57 -26.21 -4.38
C ASP A 13 13.62 -25.77 -3.37
N GLY A 14 13.37 -26.07 -2.09
CA GLY A 14 14.23 -25.64 -0.97
C GLY A 14 13.91 -24.24 -0.43
N PHE A 15 12.97 -23.50 -1.02
CA PHE A 15 12.52 -22.19 -0.55
C PHE A 15 11.19 -22.27 0.19
N LYS A 16 10.83 -21.19 0.89
CA LYS A 16 9.61 -21.13 1.70
C LYS A 16 8.44 -21.05 0.73
N LYS A 17 7.55 -22.05 0.74
CA LYS A 17 6.37 -22.12 -0.14
C LYS A 17 5.13 -21.50 0.51
N GLU A 18 4.94 -21.79 1.80
CA GLU A 18 3.87 -21.24 2.63
C GLU A 18 4.28 -21.14 4.09
N ASN A 19 3.45 -20.48 4.91
CA ASN A 19 3.60 -20.52 6.35
C ASN A 19 3.01 -21.82 6.87
N LEU A 20 3.77 -22.52 7.72
CA LEU A 20 3.30 -23.71 8.40
C LEU A 20 3.00 -23.36 9.85
N TYR A 21 1.99 -24.02 10.41
CA TYR A 21 1.53 -23.86 11.78
C TYR A 21 1.72 -25.18 12.52
N GLU A 22 2.42 -25.15 13.64
CA GLU A 22 2.72 -26.32 14.44
C GLU A 22 1.80 -26.38 15.65
N ILE A 23 1.09 -27.50 15.80
CA ILE A 23 0.42 -27.88 17.04
C ILE A 23 1.31 -28.94 17.71
N SER A 24 1.97 -28.55 18.79
CA SER A 24 2.87 -29.39 19.57
C SER A 24 2.75 -29.03 21.06
N GLN A 25 3.31 -29.86 21.94
CA GLN A 25 3.37 -29.51 23.37
C GLN A 25 4.07 -28.14 23.57
N SER A 26 5.10 -27.87 22.78
CA SER A 26 5.84 -26.61 22.85
C SER A 26 5.01 -25.41 22.39
N SER A 27 4.25 -25.54 21.29
CA SER A 27 3.43 -24.44 20.77
C SER A 27 2.22 -24.14 21.66
N LEU A 28 1.62 -25.17 22.26
CA LEU A 28 0.58 -25.02 23.28
C LEU A 28 1.08 -24.31 24.53
N GLN A 29 2.30 -24.63 25.00
CA GLN A 29 2.91 -23.93 26.13
C GLN A 29 3.17 -22.46 25.81
N ARG A 30 3.68 -22.14 24.61
CA ARG A 30 3.86 -20.75 24.15
C ARG A 30 2.53 -20.02 24.12
N LEU A 31 1.51 -20.61 23.49
CA LEU A 31 0.17 -20.02 23.38
C LEU A 31 -0.43 -19.77 24.76
N LYS A 32 -0.29 -20.72 25.68
CA LYS A 32 -0.71 -20.57 27.08
C LYS A 32 0.05 -19.45 27.79
N SER A 33 1.36 -19.33 27.57
CA SER A 33 2.18 -18.30 28.22
C SER A 33 1.81 -16.90 27.76
N ILE A 34 1.57 -16.69 26.47
CA ILE A 34 1.13 -15.39 25.93
C ILE A 34 -0.29 -15.07 26.44
N ASN A 35 -1.17 -16.07 26.48
CA ASN A 35 -2.53 -15.95 27.01
C ASN A 35 -2.58 -15.65 28.53
N GLN A 36 -1.65 -16.18 29.33
CA GLN A 36 -1.64 -15.96 30.80
C GLN A 36 -1.41 -14.50 31.22
N PHE A 37 -0.91 -13.64 30.33
CA PHE A 37 -0.68 -12.23 30.59
C PHE A 37 -1.68 -11.29 29.90
N GLU A 38 -2.61 -11.81 29.09
CA GLU A 38 -3.50 -10.99 28.26
C GLU A 38 -4.98 -11.37 28.47
N SER A 39 -5.75 -10.46 29.07
CA SER A 39 -7.16 -10.68 29.47
C SER A 39 -8.14 -10.90 28.31
N ASN A 40 -7.68 -10.78 27.06
CA ASN A 40 -8.51 -10.61 25.87
C ASN A 40 -8.45 -11.81 24.92
N PHE A 41 -7.75 -12.90 25.27
CA PHE A 41 -7.70 -14.12 24.46
C PHE A 41 -8.90 -15.04 24.75
N ASP A 42 -9.46 -15.63 23.69
CA ASP A 42 -10.61 -16.53 23.81
C ASP A 42 -10.21 -17.88 24.42
N LYS A 43 -10.68 -18.15 25.65
CA LYS A 43 -10.39 -19.40 26.38
C LYS A 43 -10.98 -20.64 25.70
N SER A 44 -12.05 -20.48 24.93
CA SER A 44 -12.62 -21.58 24.16
C SER A 44 -11.67 -22.01 23.04
N LEU A 45 -11.05 -21.04 22.35
CA LEU A 45 -10.10 -21.28 21.27
C LEU A 45 -8.88 -22.09 21.75
N TYR A 46 -8.30 -21.75 22.92
CA TYR A 46 -7.20 -22.54 23.48
C TYR A 46 -7.61 -24.00 23.72
N SER A 47 -8.81 -24.22 24.27
CA SER A 47 -9.31 -25.55 24.59
C SER A 47 -9.53 -26.39 23.32
N ILE A 48 -10.01 -25.75 22.25
CA ILE A 48 -10.17 -26.37 20.93
C ILE A 48 -8.80 -26.79 20.36
N ILE A 49 -7.80 -25.92 20.39
CA ILE A 49 -6.45 -26.25 19.87
C ILE A 49 -5.80 -27.40 20.69
N VAL A 50 -6.03 -27.44 22.01
CA VAL A 50 -5.63 -28.59 22.84
C VAL A 50 -6.37 -29.87 22.44
N GLY A 51 -7.64 -29.77 22.06
CA GLY A 51 -8.42 -30.87 21.50
C GLY A 51 -7.80 -31.40 20.21
N ILE A 52 -7.45 -30.52 19.27
CA ILE A 52 -6.74 -30.90 18.03
C ILE A 52 -5.45 -31.67 18.34
N TYR A 53 -4.63 -31.15 19.26
CA TYR A 53 -3.41 -31.84 19.70
C TYR A 53 -3.69 -33.22 20.31
N SER A 54 -4.80 -33.36 21.04
CA SER A 54 -5.19 -34.63 21.68
C SER A 54 -5.61 -35.68 20.66
N GLU A 55 -6.19 -35.26 19.53
CA GLU A 55 -6.61 -36.17 18.45
C GLU A 55 -5.49 -36.49 17.46
N LEU A 56 -4.73 -35.47 17.03
CA LEU A 56 -3.74 -35.60 15.95
C LEU A 56 -2.31 -35.80 16.45
N GLY A 57 -2.02 -35.50 17.72
CA GLY A 57 -0.66 -35.44 18.24
C GLY A 57 0.11 -34.23 17.73
N GLU A 58 1.44 -34.36 17.63
CA GLU A 58 2.29 -33.31 17.04
C GLU A 58 2.08 -33.26 15.52
N VAL A 59 1.62 -32.11 15.03
CA VAL A 59 1.29 -31.93 13.62
C VAL A 59 1.73 -30.56 13.10
N LYS A 60 2.11 -30.52 11.83
CA LYS A 60 2.40 -29.31 11.07
C LYS A 60 1.34 -29.17 9.99
N LEU A 61 0.71 -28.02 9.96
CA LEU A 61 -0.47 -27.75 9.13
C LEU A 61 -0.19 -26.51 8.28
N THR A 62 -0.74 -26.48 7.07
CA THR A 62 -0.94 -25.22 6.34
C THR A 62 -1.98 -24.35 7.07
N LYS A 63 -2.17 -23.10 6.62
CA LYS A 63 -3.22 -22.24 7.21
C LYS A 63 -4.62 -22.84 7.03
N ASP A 64 -4.88 -23.37 5.84
CA ASP A 64 -6.19 -23.92 5.49
C ASP A 64 -6.43 -25.22 6.28
N GLU A 65 -5.42 -26.10 6.38
CA GLU A 65 -5.51 -27.30 7.22
C GLU A 65 -5.70 -26.99 8.71
N LEU A 66 -5.08 -25.93 9.23
CA LEU A 66 -5.33 -25.46 10.59
C LEU A 66 -6.80 -25.02 10.77
N PHE A 67 -7.36 -24.31 9.79
CA PHE A 67 -8.76 -23.86 9.84
C PHE A 67 -9.73 -25.02 9.69
N ASP A 68 -9.43 -26.00 8.84
CA ASP A 68 -10.19 -27.23 8.73
C ASP A 68 -10.19 -28.01 10.05
N ALA A 69 -9.03 -28.16 10.69
CA ALA A 69 -8.94 -28.80 12.01
C ALA A 69 -9.73 -28.04 13.10
N LEU A 70 -9.77 -26.70 13.06
CA LEU A 70 -10.63 -25.92 13.95
C LEU A 70 -12.13 -26.17 13.69
N ASN A 71 -12.54 -26.22 12.41
CA ASN A 71 -13.91 -26.48 12.00
C ASN A 71 -14.37 -27.89 12.43
N GLU A 72 -13.52 -28.91 12.28
CA GLU A 72 -13.79 -30.30 12.69
C GLU A 72 -14.02 -30.42 14.21
N MET A 73 -13.33 -29.60 15.00
CA MET A 73 -13.51 -29.49 16.45
C MET A 73 -14.70 -28.61 16.87
N GLY A 74 -15.53 -28.18 15.92
CA GLY A 74 -16.74 -27.39 16.17
C GLY A 74 -16.52 -25.89 16.30
N PHE A 75 -15.35 -25.37 15.90
CA PHE A 75 -15.07 -23.93 15.84
C PHE A 75 -15.18 -23.44 14.39
N SER A 76 -16.37 -22.97 14.02
CA SER A 76 -16.72 -22.71 12.64
C SER A 76 -15.93 -21.54 12.04
N ASN A 77 -15.86 -21.47 10.71
CA ASN A 77 -15.34 -20.29 10.00
C ASN A 77 -16.01 -18.97 10.41
N LYS A 78 -17.28 -19.02 10.83
CA LYS A 78 -17.97 -17.84 11.39
C LYS A 78 -17.39 -17.46 12.75
N ASP A 79 -17.12 -18.42 13.61
CA ASP A 79 -16.50 -18.20 14.91
C ASP A 79 -15.08 -17.63 14.75
N ILE A 80 -14.29 -18.20 13.82
CA ILE A 80 -12.96 -17.70 13.45
C ILE A 80 -13.02 -16.24 12.99
N ARG A 81 -13.99 -15.88 12.14
CA ARG A 81 -14.18 -14.48 11.68
C ARG A 81 -14.55 -13.55 12.83
N SER A 82 -15.38 -14.02 13.77
CA SER A 82 -15.84 -13.25 14.92
C SER A 82 -14.78 -13.04 16.01
N LEU A 83 -13.64 -13.75 15.94
CA LEU A 83 -12.52 -13.53 16.86
C LEU A 83 -12.03 -12.09 16.77
N SER A 84 -11.67 -11.50 17.91
CA SER A 84 -10.93 -10.23 17.93
C SER A 84 -9.61 -10.35 17.15
N ASP A 85 -9.11 -9.21 16.63
CA ASP A 85 -7.77 -9.12 16.03
C ASP A 85 -6.69 -9.70 16.94
N HIS A 86 -6.83 -9.42 18.23
CA HIS A 86 -5.94 -9.95 19.24
C HIS A 86 -5.96 -11.50 19.29
N SER A 87 -7.10 -12.14 19.50
CA SER A 87 -7.18 -13.61 19.58
C SER A 87 -6.75 -14.30 18.29
N TYR A 88 -7.20 -13.77 17.14
CA TYR A 88 -6.91 -14.35 15.83
C TYR A 88 -5.41 -14.32 15.51
N PHE A 89 -4.75 -13.17 15.72
CA PHE A 89 -3.33 -13.03 15.42
C PHE A 89 -2.44 -13.70 16.48
N THR A 90 -2.83 -13.71 17.76
CA THR A 90 -2.12 -14.49 18.79
C THR A 90 -2.09 -15.98 18.42
N MET A 91 -3.21 -16.55 17.95
CA MET A 91 -3.27 -17.93 17.49
C MET A 91 -2.30 -18.17 16.33
N LEU A 92 -2.44 -17.42 15.24
CA LEU A 92 -1.63 -17.64 14.04
C LEU A 92 -0.14 -17.44 14.32
N ASP A 93 0.23 -16.35 14.98
CA ASP A 93 1.64 -15.99 15.15
C ASP A 93 2.38 -16.92 16.12
N THR A 94 1.69 -17.40 17.16
CA THR A 94 2.30 -18.30 18.15
C THR A 94 2.44 -19.72 17.62
N LEU A 95 1.50 -20.16 16.78
CA LEU A 95 1.54 -21.46 16.13
C LEU A 95 2.46 -21.48 14.91
N GLU A 96 2.79 -20.34 14.31
CA GLU A 96 3.67 -20.29 13.13
C GLU A 96 5.03 -20.96 13.40
N LEU A 97 5.40 -21.89 12.54
CA LEU A 97 6.63 -22.66 12.63
C LEU A 97 7.82 -21.85 12.09
N PHE A 98 8.92 -21.84 12.86
CA PHE A 98 10.21 -21.39 12.36
C PHE A 98 10.80 -22.47 11.44
N GLN A 99 10.62 -22.29 10.13
CA GLN A 99 11.04 -23.27 9.13
C GLN A 99 12.54 -23.15 8.87
N ILE A 100 13.27 -24.26 9.01
CA ILE A 100 14.70 -24.37 8.73
C ILE A 100 15.00 -25.44 7.68
N ASP A 101 16.05 -25.22 6.90
CA ASP A 101 16.54 -26.17 5.92
C ASP A 101 17.41 -27.26 6.58
N SER A 102 17.94 -28.18 5.76
CA SER A 102 18.83 -29.25 6.22
C SER A 102 20.14 -28.78 6.87
N LYS A 103 20.52 -27.52 6.68
CA LYS A 103 21.71 -26.88 7.26
C LYS A 103 21.39 -26.07 8.53
N GLY A 104 20.12 -26.05 8.95
CA GLY A 104 19.66 -25.28 10.10
C GLY A 104 19.49 -23.78 9.80
N GLN A 105 19.50 -23.37 8.53
CA GLN A 105 19.27 -21.99 8.12
C GLN A 105 17.77 -21.74 7.94
N ARG A 106 17.29 -20.53 8.26
CA ARG A 106 15.88 -20.19 8.03
C ARG A 106 15.55 -20.33 6.55
N VAL A 107 14.46 -21.03 6.24
CA VAL A 107 13.93 -21.09 4.89
C VAL A 107 13.33 -19.72 4.52
N VAL A 108 13.78 -19.16 3.40
CA VAL A 108 13.38 -17.82 2.92
C VAL A 108 12.46 -17.92 1.71
N GLU A 109 11.58 -16.94 1.54
CA GLU A 109 10.87 -16.76 0.27
C GLU A 109 11.87 -16.36 -0.83
N GLN A 110 11.61 -16.79 -2.06
CA GLN A 110 12.40 -16.41 -3.23
C GLN A 110 11.50 -15.75 -4.28
N VAL A 111 12.02 -14.68 -4.88
CA VAL A 111 11.39 -13.99 -6.02
C VAL A 111 12.15 -14.33 -7.29
N SER A 112 11.41 -14.61 -8.37
CA SER A 112 11.97 -14.78 -9.71
C SER A 112 11.30 -13.79 -10.66
N LEU A 113 12.02 -12.73 -11.00
CA LEU A 113 11.57 -11.74 -11.98
C LEU A 113 11.57 -12.31 -13.41
N GLU A 114 12.52 -13.19 -13.72
CA GLU A 114 12.64 -13.82 -15.04
C GLU A 114 11.44 -14.70 -15.39
N ASN A 115 10.84 -15.36 -14.38
CA ASN A 115 9.73 -16.30 -14.56
C ASN A 115 8.37 -15.68 -14.16
N THR A 116 8.20 -14.36 -14.28
CA THR A 116 6.89 -13.72 -14.05
C THR A 116 5.98 -13.86 -15.27
N LYS A 117 4.71 -14.18 -15.03
CA LYS A 117 3.64 -14.10 -16.05
C LYS A 117 3.24 -12.66 -16.37
N GLU A 118 3.62 -11.71 -15.50
CA GLU A 118 3.22 -10.31 -15.60
C GLU A 118 4.43 -9.44 -15.96
N ALA A 119 4.78 -9.41 -17.25
CA ALA A 119 5.95 -8.67 -17.74
C ALA A 119 5.87 -7.16 -17.44
N ALA A 120 4.67 -6.57 -17.36
CA ALA A 120 4.52 -5.15 -17.05
C ALA A 120 4.93 -4.80 -15.61
N SER A 121 4.88 -5.77 -14.68
CA SER A 121 5.39 -5.57 -13.32
C SER A 121 6.89 -5.33 -13.30
N LEU A 122 7.63 -5.92 -14.25
CA LEU A 122 9.08 -5.71 -14.38
C LEU A 122 9.39 -4.28 -14.81
N GLU A 123 8.57 -3.68 -15.69
CA GLU A 123 8.74 -2.29 -16.12
C GLU A 123 8.62 -1.32 -14.93
N VAL A 124 7.67 -1.57 -14.03
CA VAL A 124 7.48 -0.76 -12.82
C VAL A 124 8.70 -0.83 -11.90
N TYR A 125 9.17 -2.03 -11.57
CA TYR A 125 10.35 -2.18 -10.69
C TYR A 125 11.63 -1.69 -11.36
N SER A 126 11.82 -1.96 -12.65
CA SER A 126 12.97 -1.47 -13.41
C SER A 126 13.00 0.04 -13.45
N SER A 127 11.86 0.71 -13.61
CA SER A 127 11.79 2.18 -13.58
C SER A 127 12.29 2.77 -12.25
N PHE A 128 11.99 2.12 -11.12
CA PHE A 128 12.52 2.54 -9.82
C PHE A 128 14.02 2.25 -9.67
N ILE A 129 14.48 1.09 -10.13
CA ILE A 129 15.90 0.70 -10.11
C ILE A 129 16.75 1.66 -10.95
N GLU A 130 16.32 1.99 -12.17
CA GLU A 130 17.01 2.95 -13.03
C GLU A 130 17.07 4.33 -12.39
N ALA A 131 15.98 4.79 -11.78
CA ALA A 131 16.00 6.05 -11.03
C ALA A 131 16.98 6.01 -9.85
N ALA A 132 17.12 4.88 -9.15
CA ALA A 132 18.10 4.72 -8.08
C ALA A 132 19.55 4.71 -8.63
N ARG A 133 19.80 4.06 -9.77
CA ARG A 133 21.09 4.11 -10.49
C ARG A 133 21.47 5.54 -10.85
N GLU A 134 20.54 6.30 -11.42
CA GLU A 134 20.75 7.72 -11.74
C GLU A 134 21.12 8.54 -10.49
N LYS A 135 20.48 8.27 -9.34
CA LYS A 135 20.82 8.95 -8.07
C LYS A 135 22.19 8.57 -7.56
N HIS A 136 22.58 7.31 -7.68
CA HIS A 136 23.93 6.86 -7.33
C HIS A 136 24.99 7.56 -8.17
N GLU A 137 24.81 7.62 -9.50
CA GLU A 137 25.75 8.29 -10.42
C GLU A 137 25.89 9.80 -10.16
N GLN A 138 24.81 10.46 -9.74
CA GLN A 138 24.81 11.89 -9.42
C GLN A 138 25.57 12.19 -8.12
N LYS A 139 25.62 11.25 -7.18
CA LYS A 139 26.41 11.39 -5.95
C LYS A 139 27.88 11.21 -6.29
N LYS A 140 28.69 12.24 -6.04
CA LYS A 140 30.15 12.19 -6.18
C LYS A 140 30.80 11.34 -5.07
N ARG A 141 30.41 10.07 -4.96
CA ARG A 141 30.99 9.10 -4.02
C ARG A 141 32.39 8.70 -4.46
N ASP A 142 33.12 8.06 -3.54
CA ASP A 142 34.44 7.50 -3.86
C ASP A 142 34.32 6.56 -5.06
N LYS A 143 35.36 6.54 -5.91
CA LYS A 143 35.37 5.71 -7.13
C LYS A 143 35.22 4.21 -6.88
N ASP A 144 35.40 3.78 -5.63
CA ASP A 144 35.29 2.39 -5.19
C ASP A 144 33.87 2.03 -4.72
N ASP A 145 32.96 3.01 -4.59
CA ASP A 145 31.56 2.80 -4.22
C ASP A 145 30.71 2.49 -5.46
N VAL A 146 30.76 1.23 -5.87
CA VAL A 146 30.16 0.74 -7.12
C VAL A 146 28.74 0.21 -6.98
N LEU A 147 28.25 -0.01 -5.76
CA LEU A 147 26.93 -0.63 -5.53
C LEU A 147 25.85 0.43 -5.28
N VAL A 148 24.75 0.34 -6.03
CA VAL A 148 23.55 1.13 -5.77
C VAL A 148 22.89 0.62 -4.50
N THR A 149 22.59 1.49 -3.54
CA THR A 149 21.97 1.05 -2.29
C THR A 149 20.47 1.36 -2.26
N ILE A 150 19.62 0.33 -2.17
CA ILE A 150 18.16 0.46 -2.08
C ILE A 150 17.69 0.08 -0.68
N GLY A 151 17.05 1.02 0.01
CA GLY A 151 16.37 0.77 1.26
C GLY A 151 14.95 0.24 1.05
N ILE A 152 14.57 -0.86 1.71
CA ILE A 152 13.19 -1.35 1.71
C ILE A 152 12.54 -1.12 3.08
N VAL A 153 11.34 -0.53 3.08
CA VAL A 153 10.52 -0.29 4.27
C VAL A 153 9.27 -1.15 4.17
N THR A 154 9.16 -2.13 5.06
CA THR A 154 8.06 -3.10 5.08
C THR A 154 6.95 -2.76 6.09
N ALA A 155 6.93 -1.50 6.57
CA ALA A 155 6.09 -1.03 7.66
C ALA A 155 4.58 -1.09 7.37
N SER A 156 4.16 -1.11 6.11
CA SER A 156 2.75 -1.22 5.74
C SER A 156 2.20 -2.62 6.05
N SER A 157 3.06 -3.65 6.12
CA SER A 157 2.61 -5.01 6.41
C SER A 157 2.12 -5.15 7.86
N ARG A 158 1.20 -6.10 8.08
CA ARG A 158 0.87 -6.53 9.44
C ARG A 158 2.07 -7.20 10.11
N ASP A 159 2.74 -8.11 9.40
CA ASP A 159 4.05 -8.62 9.78
C ASP A 159 5.13 -8.01 8.87
N PRO A 160 5.85 -6.97 9.33
CA PRO A 160 6.91 -6.33 8.56
C PRO A 160 8.15 -7.23 8.40
N PHE A 161 8.33 -8.25 9.26
CA PHE A 161 9.47 -9.14 9.18
C PHE A 161 9.30 -10.17 8.07
N GLU A 162 8.09 -10.67 7.87
CA GLU A 162 7.77 -11.62 6.80
C GLU A 162 8.05 -11.01 5.41
N ALA A 163 7.55 -9.80 5.17
CA ALA A 163 7.60 -9.15 3.85
C ALA A 163 9.00 -8.81 3.34
N VAL A 164 10.03 -8.85 4.21
CA VAL A 164 11.40 -8.51 3.82
C VAL A 164 11.94 -9.44 2.74
N ASP A 165 11.66 -10.75 2.82
CA ASP A 165 12.19 -11.72 1.85
C ASP A 165 11.75 -11.36 0.42
N PHE A 166 10.46 -11.08 0.25
CA PHE A 166 9.89 -10.68 -1.04
C PHE A 166 10.56 -9.42 -1.59
N TYR A 167 10.59 -8.32 -0.83
CA TYR A 167 11.14 -7.06 -1.35
C TYR A 167 12.67 -7.09 -1.52
N SER A 168 13.38 -7.84 -0.68
CA SER A 168 14.80 -8.12 -0.89
C SER A 168 15.01 -8.87 -2.21
N GLY A 169 14.18 -9.89 -2.49
CA GLY A 169 14.24 -10.65 -3.74
C GLY A 169 13.87 -9.83 -4.98
N VAL A 170 12.90 -8.92 -4.88
CA VAL A 170 12.48 -8.04 -6.00
C VAL A 170 13.62 -7.12 -6.46
N PHE A 171 14.39 -6.55 -5.54
CA PHE A 171 15.47 -5.62 -5.88
C PHE A 171 16.86 -6.29 -5.93
N ASN A 172 16.92 -7.62 -5.80
CA ASN A 172 18.17 -8.35 -5.83
C ASN A 172 18.79 -8.33 -7.23
N SER A 173 19.92 -7.63 -7.37
CA SER A 173 20.70 -7.52 -8.61
C SER A 173 22.19 -7.50 -8.26
N PRO A 174 23.10 -7.98 -9.13
CA PRO A 174 24.54 -8.00 -8.84
C PRO A 174 25.17 -6.64 -8.49
N ASP A 175 24.57 -5.55 -8.95
CA ASP A 175 25.02 -4.17 -8.76
C ASP A 175 24.24 -3.41 -7.68
N ILE A 176 23.33 -4.07 -6.96
CA ILE A 176 22.44 -3.46 -5.96
C ILE A 176 22.66 -4.10 -4.59
N GLU A 177 22.94 -3.27 -3.58
CA GLU A 177 22.82 -3.63 -2.18
C GLU A 177 21.41 -3.31 -1.69
N VAL A 178 20.65 -4.33 -1.29
CA VAL A 178 19.31 -4.13 -0.70
C VAL A 178 19.40 -4.14 0.82
N VAL A 179 19.01 -3.03 1.44
CA VAL A 179 19.05 -2.84 2.89
C VAL A 179 17.63 -2.78 3.43
N TRP A 180 17.29 -3.70 4.34
CA TRP A 180 16.02 -3.58 5.07
C TRP A 180 16.12 -2.54 6.18
N LEU A 181 15.23 -1.55 6.15
CA LEU A 181 15.12 -0.54 7.18
C LEU A 181 14.06 -1.01 8.20
N PRO A 182 14.43 -1.35 9.45
CA PRO A 182 13.53 -1.94 10.44
C PRO A 182 12.56 -0.93 11.07
N LEU A 183 12.16 0.09 10.31
CA LEU A 183 11.20 1.12 10.67
C LEU A 183 9.81 0.50 10.71
N THR A 184 9.15 0.58 11.86
CA THR A 184 7.79 0.06 12.09
C THR A 184 7.09 0.95 13.11
N GLN A 185 5.75 0.90 13.18
CA GLN A 185 5.02 1.63 14.22
C GLN A 185 5.52 1.28 15.63
N THR A 186 5.86 0.02 15.87
CA THR A 186 6.38 -0.44 17.17
C THR A 186 7.79 0.08 17.45
N TYR A 187 8.66 0.06 16.44
CA TYR A 187 9.98 0.68 16.54
C TYR A 187 9.85 2.16 16.93
N GLN A 188 8.98 2.89 16.23
CA GLN A 188 8.80 4.32 16.48
C GLN A 188 8.16 4.61 17.85
N GLN A 189 7.21 3.79 18.29
CA GLN A 189 6.66 3.85 19.65
C GLN A 189 7.75 3.62 20.71
N ALA A 190 8.63 2.63 20.50
CA ALA A 190 9.74 2.34 21.40
C ALA A 190 10.76 3.48 21.46
N ARG A 191 11.13 4.05 20.30
CA ARG A 191 12.01 5.22 20.20
C ARG A 191 11.41 6.43 20.92
N TYR A 192 10.12 6.68 20.73
CA TYR A 192 9.41 7.77 21.41
C TYR A 192 9.42 7.59 22.93
N ILE A 193 9.08 6.42 23.45
CA ILE A 193 9.14 6.13 24.89
C ILE A 193 10.56 6.32 25.43
N SER A 194 11.58 5.86 24.69
CA SER A 194 12.99 6.01 25.09
C SER A 194 13.42 7.48 25.11
N SER A 195 12.92 8.31 24.19
CA SER A 195 13.19 9.74 24.17
C SER A 195 12.61 10.50 25.38
N LEU A 196 11.58 9.92 26.02
CA LEU A 196 10.98 10.44 27.25
C LEU A 196 11.64 9.87 28.54
N GLY A 197 12.74 9.11 28.40
CA GLY A 197 13.44 8.47 29.52
C GLY A 197 12.84 7.13 29.97
N GLY A 198 11.88 6.57 29.22
CA GLY A 198 11.32 5.24 29.48
C GLY A 198 12.14 4.11 28.85
N ASP A 199 11.82 2.87 29.21
CA ASP A 199 12.51 1.69 28.69
C ASP A 199 11.87 1.13 27.40
N GLY A 200 11.79 1.98 26.38
CA GLY A 200 11.06 1.66 25.16
C GLY A 200 11.70 0.55 24.35
N CYS A 201 13.01 0.62 24.09
CA CYS A 201 13.71 -0.34 23.24
C CYS A 201 13.79 -1.75 23.85
N ASN A 202 13.93 -1.90 25.18
CA ASN A 202 13.84 -3.22 25.82
C ASN A 202 12.40 -3.74 25.90
N SER A 203 11.40 -2.87 25.69
CA SER A 203 9.98 -3.24 25.66
C SER A 203 9.45 -3.61 24.27
N LEU A 204 10.32 -3.73 23.24
CA LEU A 204 9.88 -3.98 21.85
C LEU A 204 8.92 -5.18 21.73
N THR A 205 9.21 -6.32 22.37
CA THR A 205 8.32 -7.51 22.34
C THR A 205 6.92 -7.19 22.86
N LYS A 206 6.83 -6.48 24.00
CA LYS A 206 5.57 -6.06 24.60
C LYS A 206 4.82 -5.05 23.73
N LEU A 207 5.53 -4.09 23.16
CA LEU A 207 4.95 -3.09 22.27
C LEU A 207 4.46 -3.72 20.95
N ARG A 208 5.09 -4.79 20.47
CA ARG A 208 4.60 -5.54 19.29
C ARG A 208 3.28 -6.24 19.61
N ALA A 209 3.16 -6.86 20.78
CA ALA A 209 1.91 -7.49 21.24
C ALA A 209 0.76 -6.46 21.34
N GLN A 210 1.03 -5.24 21.85
CA GLN A 210 0.06 -4.14 21.85
C GLN A 210 -0.40 -3.73 20.44
N ASN A 211 0.46 -3.95 19.45
CA ASN A 211 0.22 -3.70 18.04
C ASN A 211 -0.18 -4.96 17.26
N THR A 212 -0.74 -5.96 17.96
CA THR A 212 -1.28 -7.22 17.42
C THR A 212 -0.30 -8.06 16.61
N LEU A 213 0.98 -8.05 17.00
CA LEU A 213 2.04 -8.84 16.39
C LEU A 213 2.79 -9.63 17.49
N PHE A 214 2.74 -10.95 17.43
CA PHE A 214 3.17 -11.81 18.55
C PHE A 214 4.33 -12.75 18.16
N ASP A 215 5.14 -13.14 19.14
CA ASP A 215 6.13 -14.23 19.02
C ASP A 215 7.10 -14.12 17.80
N ARG A 216 7.42 -12.90 17.35
CA ARG A 216 8.24 -12.69 16.14
C ARG A 216 9.72 -12.92 16.39
N GLU A 217 10.21 -12.79 17.61
CA GLU A 217 11.59 -13.06 17.98
C GLU A 217 11.98 -14.51 17.75
N ARG A 218 11.02 -15.44 17.87
CA ARG A 218 11.24 -16.85 17.58
C ARG A 218 11.31 -17.13 16.07
N VAL A 219 10.43 -16.49 15.29
CA VAL A 219 10.31 -16.75 13.84
C VAL A 219 11.35 -15.96 13.02
N TYR A 220 11.71 -14.76 13.47
CA TYR A 220 12.64 -13.85 12.77
C TYR A 220 13.72 -13.27 13.72
N PRO A 221 14.52 -14.13 14.39
CA PRO A 221 15.45 -13.70 15.45
C PRO A 221 16.48 -12.67 14.99
N GLU A 222 17.04 -12.82 13.79
CA GLU A 222 18.04 -11.89 13.25
C GLU A 222 17.44 -10.51 12.97
N ARG A 223 16.20 -10.47 12.47
CA ARG A 223 15.51 -9.23 12.10
C ARG A 223 15.04 -8.46 13.33
N THR A 224 14.53 -9.16 14.34
CA THR A 224 14.13 -8.53 15.60
C THR A 224 15.36 -8.01 16.36
N ALA A 225 16.49 -8.73 16.31
CA ALA A 225 17.76 -8.27 16.87
C ALA A 225 18.29 -7.02 16.14
N LEU A 226 18.21 -6.97 14.80
CA LEU A 226 18.56 -5.79 14.02
C LEU A 226 17.70 -4.58 14.40
N GLN A 227 16.38 -4.77 14.52
CA GLN A 227 15.48 -3.69 14.95
C GLN A 227 15.80 -3.20 16.36
N LYS A 228 16.13 -4.11 17.29
CA LYS A 228 16.58 -3.74 18.64
C LYS A 228 17.87 -2.92 18.59
N LYS A 229 18.84 -3.34 17.78
CA LYS A 229 20.12 -2.62 17.60
C LYS A 229 19.90 -1.18 17.09
N TRP A 230 19.05 -1.01 16.07
CA TRP A 230 18.66 0.34 15.59
C TRP A 230 17.95 1.14 16.68
N CYS A 231 17.12 0.48 17.49
CA CYS A 231 16.42 1.16 18.57
C CYS A 231 17.39 1.68 19.63
N ASP A 232 18.41 0.89 19.97
CA ASP A 232 19.41 1.24 20.97
C ASP A 232 20.39 2.32 20.49
N ASP A 233 20.77 2.29 19.21
CA ASP A 233 21.70 3.25 18.61
C ASP A 233 21.08 3.97 17.39
N PRO A 234 20.54 5.18 17.58
CA PRO A 234 19.91 5.94 16.50
C PRO A 234 20.88 6.47 15.44
N ASN A 235 22.18 6.44 15.67
CA ASN A 235 23.13 6.90 14.65
C ASN A 235 23.09 5.96 13.44
N ILE A 236 22.85 4.66 13.67
CA ILE A 236 22.73 3.65 12.61
C ILE A 236 21.65 4.04 11.59
N GLU A 237 20.52 4.57 12.06
CA GLU A 237 19.39 4.96 11.22
C GLU A 237 19.76 6.07 10.23
N ILE A 238 20.42 7.13 10.69
CA ILE A 238 20.83 8.28 9.84
C ILE A 238 22.05 7.94 8.99
N GLU A 239 23.01 7.19 9.52
CA GLU A 239 24.16 6.71 8.75
C GLU A 239 23.71 5.82 7.59
N THR A 240 22.76 4.91 7.83
CA THR A 240 22.18 4.07 6.77
C THR A 240 21.48 4.94 5.73
N LEU A 241 20.62 5.88 6.16
CA LEU A 241 19.91 6.79 5.27
C LEU A 241 20.84 7.55 4.32
N SER A 242 22.00 8.02 4.82
CA SER A 242 22.97 8.78 4.01
C SER A 242 23.56 7.99 2.83
N LYS A 243 23.52 6.66 2.91
CA LYS A 243 24.03 5.74 1.88
C LYS A 243 22.96 5.34 0.86
N LEU A 244 21.68 5.58 1.11
CA LEU A 244 20.62 5.10 0.22
C LEU A 244 20.47 5.97 -1.04
N ASP A 245 20.31 5.31 -2.18
CA ASP A 245 20.03 5.91 -3.49
C ASP A 245 18.55 5.83 -3.86
N GLY A 246 17.85 4.87 -3.27
CA GLY A 246 16.39 4.79 -3.30
C GLY A 246 15.80 4.23 -2.00
N ILE A 247 14.55 4.61 -1.70
CA ILE A 247 13.72 3.96 -0.68
C ILE A 247 12.42 3.46 -1.31
N PHE A 248 12.06 2.22 -1.04
CA PHE A 248 10.82 1.61 -1.48
C PHE A 248 9.89 1.25 -0.31
N PHE A 249 8.66 1.76 -0.35
CA PHE A 249 7.61 1.47 0.63
C PHE A 249 6.68 0.36 0.14
N ASN A 250 6.48 -0.67 0.96
CA ASN A 250 5.64 -1.80 0.59
C ASN A 250 4.12 -1.51 0.66
N GLY A 251 3.34 -2.42 0.08
CA GLY A 251 1.88 -2.46 0.23
C GLY A 251 1.42 -2.99 1.60
N GLY A 252 0.15 -2.75 1.94
CA GLY A 252 -0.44 -3.09 3.24
C GLY A 252 -1.37 -1.99 3.75
N ASP A 253 -1.08 -1.45 4.94
CA ASP A 253 -1.78 -0.32 5.57
C ASP A 253 -0.86 0.90 5.68
N GLN A 254 -1.21 1.96 4.95
CA GLN A 254 -0.47 3.23 4.88
C GLN A 254 -0.38 3.93 6.23
N SER A 255 -1.34 3.71 7.14
CA SER A 255 -1.35 4.29 8.48
C SER A 255 -0.18 3.76 9.33
N LYS A 256 0.25 2.51 9.09
CA LYS A 256 1.39 1.90 9.79
C LYS A 256 2.72 2.47 9.32
N THR A 257 2.88 2.69 8.02
CA THR A 257 4.07 3.36 7.47
C THR A 257 4.14 4.81 7.92
N PHE A 258 3.00 5.51 7.94
CA PHE A 258 2.92 6.85 8.52
C PHE A 258 3.37 6.83 9.99
N ALA A 259 2.78 5.97 10.83
CA ALA A 259 3.13 5.83 12.24
C ALA A 259 4.59 5.38 12.48
N ALA A 260 5.22 4.66 11.54
CA ALA A 260 6.63 4.29 11.61
C ALA A 260 7.59 5.48 11.40
N LEU A 261 7.13 6.54 10.74
CA LEU A 261 7.94 7.68 10.33
C LEU A 261 7.50 9.01 10.98
N THR A 262 6.48 8.96 11.83
CA THR A 262 6.00 10.10 12.61
C THR A 262 5.97 9.80 14.10
N THR A 263 6.12 10.84 14.92
CA THR A 263 5.86 10.77 16.36
C THR A 263 4.35 10.66 16.65
N PRO A 264 3.94 10.25 17.87
CA PRO A 264 2.52 10.16 18.23
C PRO A 264 1.72 11.46 18.12
N ASP A 265 2.39 12.63 18.16
CA ASP A 265 1.79 13.94 17.89
C ASP A 265 1.75 14.30 16.39
N GLY A 266 2.06 13.35 15.51
CA GLY A 266 1.96 13.48 14.05
C GLY A 266 3.10 14.24 13.38
N LYS A 267 4.17 14.60 14.10
CA LYS A 267 5.33 15.27 13.52
C LYS A 267 6.27 14.27 12.85
N GLY A 268 7.05 14.73 11.88
CA GLY A 268 8.08 13.90 11.27
C GLY A 268 9.15 13.49 12.28
N THR A 269 9.66 12.27 12.14
CA THR A 269 10.89 11.87 12.83
C THR A 269 12.10 12.57 12.23
N VAL A 270 13.22 12.56 12.95
CA VAL A 270 14.52 13.03 12.42
C VAL A 270 14.84 12.33 11.10
N PHE A 271 14.56 11.03 10.99
CA PHE A 271 14.74 10.29 9.75
C PHE A 271 13.82 10.79 8.63
N LEU A 272 12.51 10.97 8.89
CA LEU A 272 11.59 11.44 7.85
C LEU A 272 11.96 12.84 7.35
N ASP A 273 12.31 13.76 8.27
CA ASP A 273 12.68 15.13 7.90
C ASP A 273 14.03 15.18 7.16
N THR A 274 14.98 14.30 7.55
CA THR A 274 16.24 14.14 6.81
C THR A 274 15.97 13.56 5.42
N LEU A 275 15.13 12.53 5.30
CA LEU A 275 14.75 11.91 4.04
C LEU A 275 14.06 12.91 3.11
N ARG A 276 13.13 13.73 3.62
CA ARG A 276 12.50 14.83 2.87
C ARG A 276 13.53 15.82 2.35
N THR A 277 14.54 16.15 3.15
CA THR A 277 15.62 17.05 2.73
C THR A 277 16.45 16.44 1.60
N ILE A 278 16.82 15.16 1.69
CA ILE A 278 17.57 14.45 0.64
C ILE A 278 16.74 14.37 -0.65
N TRP A 279 15.46 14.05 -0.52
CA TRP A 279 14.52 13.98 -1.65
C TRP A 279 14.31 15.34 -2.32
N GLN A 280 14.12 16.42 -1.55
CA GLN A 280 14.00 17.78 -2.10
C GLN A 280 15.26 18.24 -2.84
N ASN A 281 16.43 17.73 -2.44
CA ASN A 281 17.71 17.98 -3.10
C ASN A 281 17.97 17.03 -4.28
N ASP A 282 16.96 16.29 -4.74
CA ASP A 282 17.05 15.40 -5.89
C ASP A 282 18.09 14.26 -5.73
N ALA A 283 18.44 13.91 -4.49
CA ALA A 283 19.54 12.99 -4.18
C ALA A 283 19.09 11.56 -3.82
N ILE A 284 17.78 11.28 -3.84
CA ILE A 284 17.22 9.94 -3.58
C ILE A 284 15.90 9.78 -4.33
N VAL A 285 15.63 8.58 -4.85
CA VAL A 285 14.32 8.23 -5.42
C VAL A 285 13.43 7.60 -4.34
N ILE A 286 12.15 7.96 -4.36
CA ILE A 286 11.13 7.35 -3.49
C ILE A 286 10.18 6.54 -4.35
N GLY A 287 10.01 5.27 -4.01
CA GLY A 287 9.06 4.35 -4.64
C GLY A 287 8.09 3.77 -3.63
N GLY A 288 6.95 3.29 -4.11
CA GLY A 288 6.06 2.52 -3.27
C GLY A 288 4.88 1.94 -4.04
N THR A 289 4.30 0.88 -3.49
CA THR A 289 3.16 0.17 -4.07
C THR A 289 1.99 0.12 -3.10
N SER A 290 0.75 0.23 -3.60
CA SER A 290 -0.47 0.16 -2.79
C SER A 290 -0.43 1.19 -1.63
N ALA A 291 -0.45 0.75 -0.37
CA ALA A 291 -0.22 1.61 0.79
C ALA A 291 1.05 2.47 0.71
N GLY A 292 2.16 1.93 0.18
CA GLY A 292 3.40 2.67 -0.04
C GLY A 292 3.29 3.77 -1.09
N THR A 293 2.32 3.70 -2.00
CA THR A 293 1.95 4.81 -2.88
C THR A 293 1.09 5.83 -2.12
N ALA A 294 0.02 5.36 -1.46
CA ALA A 294 -0.92 6.23 -0.75
C ALA A 294 -0.23 7.10 0.33
N VAL A 295 0.73 6.51 1.05
CA VAL A 295 1.46 7.20 2.13
C VAL A 295 2.35 8.33 1.63
N GLN A 296 2.68 8.40 0.33
CA GLN A 296 3.51 9.48 -0.19
C GLN A 296 2.75 10.80 -0.29
N ALA A 297 1.41 10.77 -0.39
CA ALA A 297 0.58 11.97 -0.41
C ALA A 297 0.85 12.83 0.83
N GLY A 298 0.94 14.15 0.70
CA GLY A 298 1.16 15.05 1.83
C GLY A 298 1.79 16.38 1.44
N GLY A 299 2.13 17.18 2.45
CA GLY A 299 2.64 18.53 2.21
C GLY A 299 1.52 19.49 1.80
N TYR A 300 1.85 20.49 0.96
CA TYR A 300 0.90 21.52 0.53
C TYR A 300 0.85 21.64 -0.99
N PHE A 301 -0.36 21.76 -1.52
CA PHE A 301 -0.64 22.14 -2.90
C PHE A 301 -1.65 23.28 -2.92
N ASN A 302 -1.43 24.31 -3.74
CA ASN A 302 -2.35 25.44 -3.84
C ASN A 302 -2.77 26.02 -2.46
N GLN A 303 -1.79 26.18 -1.55
CA GLN A 303 -1.98 26.67 -0.17
C GLN A 303 -2.89 25.79 0.71
N ARG A 304 -3.13 24.53 0.34
CA ARG A 304 -3.94 23.58 1.11
C ARG A 304 -3.11 22.35 1.47
N PRO A 305 -3.28 21.77 2.67
CA PRO A 305 -2.65 20.50 3.00
C PRO A 305 -3.21 19.40 2.10
N VAL A 306 -2.33 18.58 1.53
CA VAL A 306 -2.70 17.42 0.73
C VAL A 306 -3.02 16.26 1.68
N PRO A 307 -4.27 15.78 1.74
CA PRO A 307 -4.62 14.69 2.64
C PRO A 307 -4.16 13.34 2.08
N MET A 308 -3.99 12.37 2.98
CA MET A 308 -3.78 10.97 2.61
C MET A 308 -5.10 10.22 2.73
N LEU A 309 -5.49 9.53 1.67
CA LEU A 309 -6.67 8.67 1.65
C LEU A 309 -6.40 7.40 2.47
N THR A 310 -7.25 7.07 3.44
CA THR A 310 -6.97 6.01 4.43
C THR A 310 -7.85 4.76 4.27
N SER A 311 -9.15 4.91 4.01
CA SER A 311 -10.06 3.76 3.84
C SER A 311 -11.24 4.06 2.90
N GLY A 312 -12.07 3.03 2.70
CA GLY A 312 -13.37 3.11 2.04
C GLY A 312 -13.34 2.82 0.53
N ASP A 313 -14.52 2.86 -0.07
CA ASP A 313 -14.74 2.63 -1.49
C ASP A 313 -15.74 3.66 -2.06
N SER A 314 -16.05 3.53 -3.36
CA SER A 314 -16.99 4.42 -4.03
C SER A 314 -18.42 4.32 -3.49
N LYS A 315 -18.83 3.17 -2.96
CA LYS A 315 -20.16 2.97 -2.37
C LYS A 315 -20.28 3.69 -1.03
N GLY A 316 -19.26 3.62 -0.20
CA GLY A 316 -19.27 4.28 1.10
C GLY A 316 -19.30 5.80 1.02
N VAL A 317 -18.66 6.41 0.00
CA VAL A 317 -18.82 7.85 -0.30
C VAL A 317 -20.29 8.17 -0.53
N LEU A 318 -20.97 7.39 -1.35
CA LEU A 318 -22.35 7.66 -1.74
C LEU A 318 -23.32 7.46 -0.57
N ALA A 319 -22.99 6.56 0.36
CA ALA A 319 -23.80 6.29 1.55
C ALA A 319 -23.59 7.30 2.69
N SER A 320 -22.34 7.78 2.87
CA SER A 320 -21.94 8.46 4.11
C SER A 320 -21.01 9.67 3.91
N GLY A 321 -20.46 9.86 2.71
CA GLY A 321 -19.54 10.94 2.37
C GLY A 321 -18.09 10.64 2.72
N VAL A 322 -17.29 11.69 2.87
CA VAL A 322 -15.85 11.62 3.17
C VAL A 322 -15.61 12.20 4.57
N TYR A 323 -14.85 11.46 5.38
CA TYR A 323 -14.57 11.80 6.78
C TYR A 323 -13.08 12.05 7.01
N SER A 324 -12.74 13.09 7.78
CA SER A 324 -11.37 13.36 8.24
C SER A 324 -11.13 12.74 9.61
N THR A 325 -11.05 11.42 9.68
CA THR A 325 -10.90 10.63 10.92
C THR A 325 -10.00 9.42 10.69
N PRO A 326 -9.39 8.81 11.73
CA PRO A 326 -8.62 7.58 11.55
C PRO A 326 -9.43 6.46 10.87
N ALA A 327 -8.72 5.62 10.12
CA ALA A 327 -9.30 4.48 9.40
C ALA A 327 -9.99 3.49 10.35
N VAL A 328 -11.05 2.85 9.84
CA VAL A 328 -11.65 1.66 10.45
C VAL A 328 -10.76 0.42 10.20
N SER A 329 -10.80 -0.57 11.11
CA SER A 329 -10.02 -1.81 10.93
C SER A 329 -10.51 -2.59 9.72
N GLN A 330 -9.60 -3.29 9.04
CA GLN A 330 -9.90 -4.12 7.85
C GLN A 330 -10.69 -5.41 8.18
N ARG A 331 -10.77 -5.80 9.45
CA ARG A 331 -11.59 -6.96 9.92
C ARG A 331 -12.94 -6.55 10.50
N CYS A 332 -13.30 -5.26 10.41
CA CYS A 332 -14.57 -4.76 10.92
C CYS A 332 -15.72 -5.06 9.93
N GLU A 333 -16.45 -6.15 10.16
CA GLU A 333 -17.68 -6.49 9.40
C GLU A 333 -18.98 -6.08 10.14
N ASP A 334 -18.92 -5.72 11.44
CA ASP A 334 -20.11 -5.44 12.29
C ASP A 334 -20.13 -4.01 12.87
N GLU A 335 -21.21 -3.25 12.57
CA GLU A 335 -21.43 -1.82 12.90
C GLU A 335 -21.29 -1.45 14.39
N ALA A 336 -21.48 -2.42 15.30
CA ALA A 336 -21.50 -2.16 16.75
C ALA A 336 -20.10 -2.00 17.39
N ALA A 337 -19.03 -2.41 16.69
CA ALA A 337 -17.68 -2.48 17.25
C ALA A 337 -16.66 -1.53 16.60
N CYS A 338 -17.03 -0.79 15.56
CA CYS A 338 -16.13 0.15 14.89
C CYS A 338 -15.86 1.37 15.78
N GLN A 339 -14.60 1.57 16.17
CA GLN A 339 -14.13 2.83 16.75
C GLN A 339 -14.45 3.94 15.72
N ASN A 340 -15.44 4.79 16.04
CA ASN A 340 -16.00 5.92 15.27
C ASN A 340 -17.40 5.72 14.66
N ARG A 341 -18.07 4.56 14.83
CA ARG A 341 -19.44 4.29 14.30
C ARG A 341 -19.61 4.56 12.80
N LEU A 342 -18.50 4.48 12.05
CA LEU A 342 -18.53 4.57 10.59
C LEU A 342 -18.85 3.20 9.98
N LEU A 343 -19.47 3.22 8.81
CA LEU A 343 -19.65 2.03 7.98
C LEU A 343 -18.27 1.50 7.54
N GLU A 344 -18.17 0.21 7.27
CA GLU A 344 -16.94 -0.45 6.81
C GLU A 344 -16.37 0.20 5.53
N ASP A 345 -17.26 0.58 4.61
CA ASP A 345 -16.93 1.20 3.33
C ASP A 345 -16.71 2.72 3.41
N ALA A 346 -16.85 3.33 4.59
CA ALA A 346 -16.73 4.77 4.77
C ALA A 346 -15.36 5.28 4.32
N VAL A 347 -15.37 6.35 3.52
CA VAL A 347 -14.15 6.96 3.04
C VAL A 347 -13.57 7.87 4.09
N THR A 348 -12.37 7.50 4.54
CA THR A 348 -11.62 8.30 5.52
C THR A 348 -10.37 8.90 4.91
N THR A 349 -9.94 10.02 5.47
CA THR A 349 -8.70 10.71 5.13
C THR A 349 -7.94 11.12 6.39
N ASN A 350 -6.61 11.06 6.33
CA ASN A 350 -5.76 11.82 7.23
C ASN A 350 -5.56 13.23 6.65
N ALA A 351 -6.22 14.21 7.27
CA ALA A 351 -6.19 15.61 6.83
C ALA A 351 -4.80 16.24 6.91
N SER A 352 -3.92 15.73 7.76
CA SER A 352 -2.52 16.18 7.85
C SER A 352 -1.63 15.63 6.73
N GLY A 353 -2.16 14.73 5.90
CA GLY A 353 -1.40 14.03 4.86
C GLY A 353 -0.62 12.83 5.40
N GLY A 354 0.17 12.24 4.51
CA GLY A 354 1.14 11.19 4.78
C GLY A 354 2.55 11.76 4.88
N LEU A 355 3.51 11.13 4.19
CA LEU A 355 4.92 11.48 4.23
C LEU A 355 5.28 12.72 3.40
N GLY A 356 4.46 13.11 2.42
CA GLY A 356 4.67 14.33 1.63
C GLY A 356 5.79 14.24 0.59
N PHE A 357 6.03 13.05 0.03
CA PHE A 357 6.85 12.85 -1.17
C PHE A 357 6.05 13.06 -2.47
N PHE A 358 4.73 13.22 -2.36
CA PHE A 358 3.83 13.62 -3.43
C PHE A 358 2.87 14.70 -2.95
N ASN A 359 3.04 15.91 -3.47
CA ASN A 359 2.33 17.11 -3.03
C ASN A 359 1.46 17.73 -4.14
N TYR A 360 1.07 16.98 -5.16
CA TYR A 360 0.30 17.50 -6.29
C TYR A 360 -1.20 17.20 -6.19
N GLY A 361 -1.62 16.38 -5.23
CA GLY A 361 -3.01 15.95 -5.06
C GLY A 361 -3.12 14.66 -4.24
N LEU A 362 -4.33 14.15 -4.07
CA LEU A 362 -4.55 12.87 -3.39
C LEU A 362 -3.99 11.72 -4.24
N LEU A 363 -3.59 10.64 -3.57
CA LEU A 363 -3.23 9.38 -4.20
C LEU A 363 -4.23 8.28 -3.78
N ASP A 364 -4.66 7.47 -4.74
CA ASP A 364 -5.38 6.21 -4.53
C ASP A 364 -4.76 5.08 -5.37
N THR A 365 -5.01 3.84 -5.00
CA THR A 365 -4.38 2.64 -5.59
C THR A 365 -5.37 1.49 -5.77
N HIS A 366 -4.96 0.44 -6.50
CA HIS A 366 -5.85 -0.66 -6.90
C HIS A 366 -7.14 -0.10 -7.52
N PHE A 367 -6.95 0.85 -8.42
CA PHE A 367 -7.88 1.94 -8.59
C PHE A 367 -9.08 1.52 -9.43
N SER A 368 -8.88 1.31 -10.74
CA SER A 368 -9.97 0.88 -11.61
C SER A 368 -10.41 -0.57 -11.36
N GLU A 369 -9.55 -1.42 -10.77
CA GLU A 369 -9.91 -2.79 -10.40
C GLU A 369 -10.93 -2.84 -9.25
N ARG A 370 -11.00 -1.78 -8.45
CA ARG A 370 -11.93 -1.66 -7.31
C ARG A 370 -12.96 -0.54 -7.50
N ASP A 371 -13.12 -0.03 -8.72
CA ASP A 371 -14.10 1.00 -9.10
C ASP A 371 -14.00 2.25 -8.19
N ARG A 372 -12.78 2.72 -7.90
CA ARG A 372 -12.48 3.79 -6.93
C ARG A 372 -12.57 5.21 -7.49
N GLU A 373 -13.04 5.38 -8.71
CA GLU A 373 -13.15 6.67 -9.40
C GLU A 373 -14.01 7.69 -8.64
N VAL A 374 -15.21 7.27 -8.23
CA VAL A 374 -16.14 8.14 -7.49
C VAL A 374 -15.57 8.51 -6.11
N ARG A 375 -14.94 7.55 -5.43
CA ARG A 375 -14.25 7.81 -4.16
C ARG A 375 -13.18 8.88 -4.28
N LEU A 376 -12.31 8.77 -5.28
CA LEU A 376 -11.25 9.75 -5.48
C LEU A 376 -11.79 11.12 -5.89
N ILE A 377 -12.77 11.17 -6.78
CA ILE A 377 -13.43 12.43 -7.17
C ILE A 377 -14.01 13.14 -5.94
N ALA A 378 -14.79 12.41 -5.13
CA ALA A 378 -15.42 12.99 -3.95
C ALA A 378 -14.40 13.40 -2.89
N ALA A 379 -13.36 12.60 -2.64
CA ALA A 379 -12.29 12.97 -1.70
C ALA A 379 -11.51 14.20 -2.18
N THR A 380 -11.28 14.33 -3.49
CA THR A 380 -10.62 15.50 -4.11
C THR A 380 -11.48 16.75 -3.95
N ALA A 381 -12.78 16.65 -4.25
CA ALA A 381 -13.74 17.74 -4.07
C ALA A 381 -13.83 18.18 -2.60
N HIS A 382 -14.07 17.23 -1.69
CA HIS A 382 -14.24 17.46 -0.25
C HIS A 382 -13.04 18.16 0.38
N SER A 383 -11.82 17.71 0.03
CA SER A 383 -10.58 18.29 0.52
C SER A 383 -10.16 19.58 -0.22
N ARG A 384 -10.93 20.00 -1.22
CA ARG A 384 -10.69 21.17 -2.09
C ARG A 384 -9.33 21.13 -2.77
N GLN A 385 -8.83 19.93 -3.05
CA GLN A 385 -7.64 19.73 -3.85
C GLN A 385 -7.98 19.94 -5.33
N LEU A 386 -7.01 20.41 -6.11
CA LEU A 386 -7.21 20.61 -7.54
C LEU A 386 -7.10 19.30 -8.33
N PHE A 387 -6.32 18.35 -7.82
CA PHE A 387 -6.10 17.06 -8.48
C PHE A 387 -6.21 15.90 -7.49
N GLY A 388 -6.66 14.76 -8.02
CA GLY A 388 -6.54 13.45 -7.38
C GLY A 388 -6.05 12.44 -8.42
N PHE A 389 -5.15 11.54 -8.02
CA PHE A 389 -4.50 10.58 -8.91
C PHE A 389 -4.81 9.15 -8.45
N GLY A 390 -5.45 8.38 -9.31
CA GLY A 390 -5.74 6.97 -9.09
C GLY A 390 -4.81 6.12 -9.95
N VAL A 391 -4.02 5.26 -9.31
CA VAL A 391 -3.06 4.39 -10.00
C VAL A 391 -3.60 2.96 -10.04
N ASP A 392 -3.77 2.44 -11.25
CA ASP A 392 -4.23 1.05 -11.49
C ASP A 392 -3.21 0.01 -10.99
N GLU A 393 -3.65 -1.24 -10.85
CA GLU A 393 -2.74 -2.33 -10.55
C GLU A 393 -1.66 -2.49 -11.64
N THR A 394 -0.47 -2.96 -11.25
CA THR A 394 0.66 -3.18 -12.17
C THR A 394 1.01 -1.92 -12.99
N THR A 395 0.81 -0.73 -12.41
CA THR A 395 1.03 0.56 -13.07
C THR A 395 1.76 1.50 -12.11
N ALA A 396 2.60 2.39 -12.63
CA ALA A 396 3.23 3.43 -11.84
C ALA A 396 3.16 4.79 -12.53
N LEU A 397 2.94 5.81 -11.70
CA LEU A 397 3.11 7.22 -12.05
C LEU A 397 4.53 7.64 -11.65
N VAL A 398 5.42 7.77 -12.63
CA VAL A 398 6.80 8.22 -12.41
C VAL A 398 6.83 9.74 -12.51
N VAL A 399 7.37 10.41 -11.49
CA VAL A 399 7.37 11.88 -11.38
C VAL A 399 8.81 12.39 -11.32
N SER A 400 9.10 13.47 -12.03
CA SER A 400 10.42 14.11 -12.04
C SER A 400 10.83 14.56 -10.63
N SER A 401 12.11 14.37 -10.30
CA SER A 401 12.57 14.25 -8.91
C SER A 401 12.93 15.57 -8.19
N ALA A 402 12.43 16.71 -8.67
CA ALA A 402 12.46 17.98 -7.94
C ALA A 402 11.07 18.65 -7.89
N PRO A 403 10.46 18.83 -6.71
CA PRO A 403 9.23 19.59 -6.57
C PRO A 403 9.53 21.08 -6.77
N LYS A 404 9.41 21.56 -8.01
CA LYS A 404 9.10 22.98 -8.20
C LYS A 404 7.68 23.16 -7.71
N ALA A 405 7.44 24.17 -6.88
CA ALA A 405 6.21 24.35 -6.09
C ALA A 405 4.87 24.32 -6.87
N SER A 406 4.90 24.28 -8.21
CA SER A 406 3.74 24.21 -9.09
C SER A 406 4.02 23.50 -10.43
N GLU A 407 5.15 22.77 -10.56
CA GLU A 407 5.49 22.05 -11.78
C GLU A 407 5.75 20.57 -11.50
N MET A 408 5.05 19.71 -12.23
CA MET A 408 5.19 18.26 -12.16
C MET A 408 5.33 17.75 -13.58
N GLU A 409 6.42 17.06 -13.89
CA GLU A 409 6.51 16.23 -15.08
C GLU A 409 6.34 14.78 -14.70
N PHE A 410 5.62 14.03 -15.53
CA PHE A 410 5.36 12.63 -15.23
C PHE A 410 5.23 11.76 -16.48
N LYS A 411 5.43 10.47 -16.26
CA LYS A 411 5.18 9.39 -17.23
C LYS A 411 4.42 8.26 -16.54
N VAL A 412 3.50 7.63 -17.27
CA VAL A 412 2.84 6.40 -16.85
C VAL A 412 3.58 5.19 -17.42
N VAL A 413 3.90 4.21 -16.57
CA VAL A 413 4.56 2.95 -16.95
C VAL A 413 3.80 1.75 -16.40
N GLY A 414 3.96 0.57 -16.98
CA GLY A 414 3.27 -0.65 -16.56
C GLY A 414 2.08 -1.00 -17.46
N LYS A 415 1.02 -1.61 -16.90
CA LYS A 415 -0.03 -2.29 -17.67
C LYS A 415 -1.30 -1.48 -17.90
N GLY A 416 -1.76 -0.79 -16.86
CA GLY A 416 -3.03 -0.08 -16.81
C GLY A 416 -2.84 1.39 -17.16
N GLY A 417 -3.44 2.27 -16.36
CA GLY A 417 -3.25 3.69 -16.47
C GLY A 417 -3.32 4.45 -15.15
N VAL A 418 -3.24 5.77 -15.28
CA VAL A 418 -3.43 6.70 -14.19
C VAL A 418 -4.65 7.54 -14.50
N PHE A 419 -5.63 7.47 -13.61
CA PHE A 419 -6.77 8.35 -13.61
C PHE A 419 -6.42 9.65 -12.89
N ILE A 420 -6.84 10.79 -13.45
CA ILE A 420 -6.67 12.09 -12.83
C ILE A 420 -8.03 12.79 -12.77
N ALA A 421 -8.55 12.96 -11.56
CA ALA A 421 -9.63 13.90 -11.27
C ALA A 421 -9.05 15.31 -11.31
N ASP A 422 -9.57 16.16 -12.18
CA ASP A 422 -9.18 17.57 -12.33
C ASP A 422 -10.36 18.45 -11.88
N MET A 423 -10.18 19.05 -10.71
CA MET A 423 -11.14 19.94 -10.04
C MET A 423 -10.74 21.40 -10.17
N THR A 424 -9.84 21.76 -11.10
CA THR A 424 -9.40 23.16 -11.30
C THR A 424 -10.53 24.10 -11.67
N GLN A 425 -11.51 23.60 -12.44
CA GLN A 425 -12.79 24.27 -12.75
C GLN A 425 -13.97 23.52 -12.12
N GLY A 426 -13.70 22.62 -11.18
CA GLY A 426 -14.69 21.76 -10.57
C GLY A 426 -15.64 22.50 -9.65
N ARG A 427 -16.81 21.91 -9.45
CA ARG A 427 -17.86 22.41 -8.55
C ARG A 427 -18.39 21.27 -7.70
N GLU A 428 -18.64 21.58 -6.44
CA GLU A 428 -19.34 20.72 -5.52
C GLU A 428 -20.51 21.52 -4.94
N GLU A 429 -21.72 21.00 -5.10
CA GLU A 429 -22.94 21.61 -4.58
C GLU A 429 -23.66 20.61 -3.67
N LEU A 430 -23.86 21.01 -2.41
CA LEU A 430 -24.63 20.24 -1.43
C LEU A 430 -25.96 20.94 -1.17
N THR A 431 -27.05 20.25 -1.47
CA THR A 431 -28.41 20.75 -1.23
C THR A 431 -29.09 19.92 -0.14
N TYR A 432 -29.63 20.61 0.85
CA TYR A 432 -30.38 20.00 1.96
C TYR A 432 -31.88 20.22 1.77
N ASN A 433 -32.65 19.13 1.68
CA ASN A 433 -34.11 19.15 1.63
C ASN A 433 -34.68 18.34 2.80
N GLY A 434 -34.86 19.01 3.95
CA GLY A 434 -35.25 18.36 5.19
C GLY A 434 -34.17 17.40 5.69
N LYS A 435 -34.44 16.09 5.71
CA LYS A 435 -33.45 15.05 6.04
C LYS A 435 -32.70 14.51 4.83
N ALA A 436 -33.15 14.82 3.61
CA ALA A 436 -32.47 14.41 2.39
C ALA A 436 -31.32 15.37 2.08
N THR A 437 -30.18 14.82 1.68
CA THR A 437 -29.04 15.58 1.16
C THR A 437 -28.82 15.11 -0.27
N SER A 438 -28.70 16.03 -1.22
CA SER A 438 -28.23 15.74 -2.57
C SER A 438 -26.90 16.45 -2.81
N GLN A 439 -25.99 15.77 -3.49
CA GLN A 439 -24.66 16.28 -3.80
C GLN A 439 -24.46 16.23 -5.31
N VAL A 440 -24.03 17.34 -5.90
CA VAL A 440 -23.61 17.39 -7.29
C VAL A 440 -22.12 17.68 -7.32
N ILE A 441 -21.35 16.81 -7.97
CA ILE A 441 -19.92 17.01 -8.21
C ILE A 441 -19.68 17.08 -9.70
N ALA A 442 -19.05 18.15 -10.16
CA ALA A 442 -18.68 18.32 -11.55
C ALA A 442 -17.21 18.75 -11.66
N GLY A 443 -16.56 18.36 -12.75
CA GLY A 443 -15.15 18.67 -13.01
C GLY A 443 -14.71 18.06 -14.32
N GLU A 444 -13.41 17.83 -14.47
CA GLU A 444 -12.85 17.10 -15.61
C GLU A 444 -12.17 15.82 -15.13
N VAL A 445 -12.18 14.80 -15.98
CA VAL A 445 -11.45 13.55 -15.74
C VAL A 445 -10.52 13.24 -16.89
N ASN A 446 -9.46 12.54 -16.54
CA ASN A 446 -8.44 12.08 -17.45
C ASN A 446 -8.14 10.63 -17.10
N PHE A 447 -7.96 9.80 -18.11
CA PHE A 447 -7.41 8.47 -17.95
C PHE A 447 -6.23 8.32 -18.90
N LEU A 448 -5.05 8.12 -18.34
CA LEU A 448 -3.77 8.13 -19.04
C LEU A 448 -3.19 6.71 -19.03
N PRO A 449 -3.33 5.94 -20.12
CA PRO A 449 -2.71 4.62 -20.22
C PRO A 449 -1.19 4.66 -20.10
N ALA A 450 -0.58 3.50 -19.82
CA ALA A 450 0.86 3.32 -19.88
C ALA A 450 1.47 3.85 -21.18
N GLY A 451 2.63 4.49 -21.06
CA GLY A 451 3.33 5.17 -22.15
C GLY A 451 2.98 6.65 -22.29
N VAL A 452 1.87 7.13 -21.72
CA VAL A 452 1.49 8.55 -21.76
C VAL A 452 2.43 9.37 -20.86
N GLN A 453 2.78 10.57 -21.35
CA GLN A 453 3.53 11.57 -20.61
C GLN A 453 2.68 12.81 -20.40
N GLY A 454 2.95 13.56 -19.33
CA GLY A 454 2.25 14.79 -19.05
C GLY A 454 3.03 15.74 -18.17
N ARG A 455 2.49 16.95 -18.06
CA ARG A 455 2.99 17.99 -17.16
C ARG A 455 1.81 18.71 -16.51
N ILE A 456 1.94 19.01 -15.23
CA ILE A 456 1.14 20.03 -14.55
C ILE A 456 2.02 21.25 -14.40
N GLN A 457 1.58 22.39 -14.93
CA GLN A 457 2.27 23.68 -14.78
C GLN A 457 1.23 24.77 -14.59
N ASN A 458 1.43 25.64 -13.59
CA ASN A 458 0.47 26.70 -13.26
C ASN A 458 -0.96 26.15 -13.06
N ASN A 459 -1.06 25.03 -12.32
CA ASN A 459 -2.31 24.31 -12.06
C ASN A 459 -3.05 23.85 -13.33
N ARG A 460 -2.36 23.71 -14.46
CA ARG A 460 -2.95 23.22 -15.70
C ARG A 460 -2.32 21.90 -16.12
N LEU A 461 -3.15 20.88 -16.28
CA LEU A 461 -2.74 19.59 -16.83
C LEU A 461 -2.58 19.68 -18.37
N SER A 462 -1.43 19.20 -18.85
CA SER A 462 -1.14 19.01 -20.26
C SER A 462 -0.66 17.59 -20.49
N VAL A 463 -1.28 16.87 -21.41
CA VAL A 463 -0.95 15.48 -21.72
C VAL A 463 -0.53 15.30 -23.16
N ASN A 464 0.39 14.36 -23.37
CA ASN A 464 0.84 13.90 -24.67
C ASN A 464 0.60 12.40 -24.81
N PHE A 465 -0.38 12.04 -25.64
CA PHE A 465 -0.67 10.65 -26.01
C PHE A 465 0.30 10.11 -27.08
N ASN A 466 1.01 10.98 -27.79
CA ASN A 466 1.89 10.62 -28.90
C ASN A 466 3.31 10.39 -28.37
N THR A 467 3.54 9.20 -27.80
CA THR A 467 4.88 8.71 -27.48
C THR A 467 5.27 7.65 -28.49
N ASN A 468 6.55 7.57 -28.87
CA ASN A 468 7.05 6.61 -29.85
C ASN A 468 6.77 5.17 -29.35
N ALA A 469 5.62 4.64 -29.74
CA ALA A 469 5.02 3.40 -29.26
C ALA A 469 5.72 2.12 -29.75
N LYS A 470 7.00 2.21 -30.15
CA LYS A 470 7.82 1.06 -30.53
C LYS A 470 8.60 0.45 -29.37
N ASP A 471 8.73 1.16 -28.24
CA ASP A 471 9.64 0.76 -27.16
C ASP A 471 8.97 0.21 -25.88
N SER A 472 7.63 0.15 -25.79
CA SER A 472 6.95 -0.38 -24.60
C SER A 472 6.24 -1.70 -24.88
N LEU A 473 6.77 -2.80 -24.32
CA LEU A 473 6.16 -4.14 -24.28
C LEU A 473 4.71 -4.12 -23.75
N ALA A 474 4.38 -3.13 -22.90
CA ALA A 474 3.08 -2.91 -22.28
C ALA A 474 1.92 -2.67 -23.27
N ILE A 475 2.16 -1.98 -24.38
CA ILE A 475 1.10 -1.65 -25.36
C ILE A 475 0.59 -2.92 -26.03
N THR A 476 1.42 -3.95 -26.20
CA THR A 476 1.04 -5.22 -26.84
C THR A 476 0.25 -6.14 -25.88
N LEU A 477 0.45 -6.02 -24.55
CA LEU A 477 -0.16 -6.90 -23.55
C LEU A 477 -1.52 -6.42 -23.01
N ALA A 478 -1.87 -5.14 -23.23
CA ALA A 478 -3.16 -4.56 -22.83
C ALA A 478 -4.37 -5.13 -23.61
N GLN A 479 -4.16 -6.03 -24.58
CA GLN A 479 -5.15 -6.47 -25.58
C GLN A 479 -6.37 -7.23 -25.02
N ASN A 480 -6.41 -7.66 -23.74
CA ASN A 480 -7.43 -8.64 -23.29
C ASN A 480 -8.01 -8.50 -21.87
N ALA A 481 -8.00 -7.33 -21.21
CA ALA A 481 -8.58 -7.21 -19.86
C ALA A 481 -9.85 -6.34 -19.70
N PRO A 482 -10.95 -6.50 -20.48
CA PRO A 482 -12.23 -5.87 -20.15
C PRO A 482 -12.90 -6.43 -18.87
N SER A 483 -12.57 -7.67 -18.47
CA SER A 483 -13.33 -8.40 -17.45
C SER A 483 -13.06 -7.98 -16.01
N THR A 484 -11.93 -7.32 -15.72
CA THR A 484 -11.51 -6.91 -14.37
C THR A 484 -11.73 -5.41 -14.07
N GLN A 485 -12.24 -4.64 -15.02
CA GLN A 485 -12.42 -3.19 -14.87
C GLN A 485 -13.75 -2.85 -14.16
N GLY A 486 -13.71 -1.82 -13.31
CA GLY A 486 -14.86 -1.20 -12.66
C GLY A 486 -15.90 -0.62 -13.64
N MET A 487 -17.05 -0.24 -13.11
CA MET A 487 -18.15 0.33 -13.89
C MET A 487 -17.74 1.62 -14.59
N TRP A 488 -17.00 2.51 -13.92
CA TRP A 488 -16.57 3.77 -14.54
C TRP A 488 -15.74 3.54 -15.81
N ARG A 489 -14.74 2.65 -15.75
CA ARG A 489 -13.90 2.32 -16.92
C ARG A 489 -14.70 1.68 -18.04
N LYS A 490 -15.57 0.72 -17.73
CA LYS A 490 -16.46 0.07 -18.73
C LYS A 490 -17.33 1.08 -19.46
N GLN A 491 -17.88 2.07 -18.74
CA GLN A 491 -18.72 3.10 -19.35
C GLN A 491 -17.89 4.11 -20.12
N SER A 492 -16.84 4.66 -19.51
CA SER A 492 -15.99 5.67 -20.15
C SER A 492 -15.22 5.17 -21.38
N ALA A 493 -15.02 3.85 -21.53
CA ALA A 493 -14.45 3.26 -22.75
C ALA A 493 -15.25 3.61 -24.02
N GLN A 494 -16.57 3.80 -23.90
CA GLN A 494 -17.44 4.16 -25.03
C GLN A 494 -17.12 5.55 -25.62
N LEU A 495 -16.39 6.40 -24.91
CA LEU A 495 -15.88 7.67 -25.45
C LEU A 495 -14.89 7.45 -26.59
N CYS A 496 -14.18 6.31 -26.60
CA CYS A 496 -13.30 5.90 -27.69
C CYS A 496 -14.06 5.28 -28.88
N ASP A 497 -15.30 4.85 -28.68
CA ASP A 497 -16.22 4.37 -29.73
C ASP A 497 -17.05 5.51 -30.35
N GLU A 498 -16.46 6.71 -30.42
CA GLU A 498 -17.05 7.94 -30.98
C GLU A 498 -18.32 8.45 -30.28
N LYS A 499 -18.67 7.98 -29.07
CA LYS A 499 -19.75 8.61 -28.30
C LYS A 499 -19.29 9.95 -27.72
N ASP A 500 -20.08 10.99 -27.99
CA ASP A 500 -19.85 12.32 -27.42
C ASP A 500 -20.31 12.45 -25.97
N GLU A 501 -21.24 11.60 -25.55
CA GLU A 501 -21.79 11.58 -24.21
C GLU A 501 -22.02 10.14 -23.76
N VAL A 502 -21.62 9.84 -22.52
CA VAL A 502 -21.85 8.57 -21.86
C VAL A 502 -22.58 8.85 -20.56
N HIS A 503 -23.70 8.17 -20.34
CA HIS A 503 -24.50 8.26 -19.14
C HIS A 503 -24.78 6.87 -18.59
N TRP A 504 -24.64 6.71 -17.28
CA TRP A 504 -25.07 5.51 -16.58
C TRP A 504 -25.55 5.84 -15.18
N GLU A 505 -26.28 4.90 -14.60
CA GLU A 505 -26.69 4.93 -13.20
C GLU A 505 -25.93 3.85 -12.45
N ALA A 506 -25.39 4.19 -11.28
CA ALA A 506 -24.78 3.23 -10.38
C ALA A 506 -25.11 3.63 -8.94
N GLN A 507 -25.62 2.68 -8.16
CA GLN A 507 -25.85 2.84 -6.72
C GLN A 507 -26.69 4.09 -6.38
N GLY A 508 -27.72 4.37 -7.19
CA GLY A 508 -28.64 5.49 -6.99
C GLY A 508 -28.10 6.86 -7.41
N ASN A 509 -26.95 6.91 -8.08
CA ASN A 509 -26.34 8.13 -8.60
C ASN A 509 -26.29 8.10 -10.12
N HIS A 510 -26.43 9.26 -10.74
CA HIS A 510 -26.26 9.44 -12.17
C HIS A 510 -24.87 9.95 -12.47
N HIS A 511 -24.22 9.32 -13.45
CA HIS A 511 -22.89 9.69 -13.90
C HIS A 511 -22.95 10.08 -15.37
N VAL A 512 -22.48 11.27 -15.69
CA VAL A 512 -22.44 11.79 -17.06
C VAL A 512 -21.01 12.16 -17.39
N LEU A 513 -20.50 11.65 -18.51
CA LEU A 513 -19.26 12.08 -19.16
C LEU A 513 -19.60 12.67 -20.51
N LYS A 514 -19.08 13.86 -20.80
CA LYS A 514 -19.36 14.53 -22.07
C LYS A 514 -18.11 15.16 -22.65
N ARG A 515 -17.80 14.81 -23.90
CA ARG A 515 -16.67 15.39 -24.63
C ARG A 515 -16.89 16.90 -24.84
N SER A 516 -15.85 17.67 -24.57
CA SER A 516 -15.76 19.10 -24.88
C SER A 516 -14.86 19.32 -26.10
N LYS A 517 -14.78 20.56 -26.58
CA LYS A 517 -13.80 20.94 -27.62
C LYS A 517 -12.35 20.80 -27.17
N GLU A 518 -12.10 20.79 -25.86
CA GLU A 518 -10.76 20.57 -25.30
C GLU A 518 -10.44 19.10 -25.05
N SER A 519 -11.47 18.22 -25.06
CA SER A 519 -11.27 16.80 -24.81
C SER A 519 -10.40 16.16 -25.88
N LYS A 520 -9.42 15.39 -25.43
CA LYS A 520 -8.59 14.53 -26.28
C LYS A 520 -8.92 13.09 -25.99
N ILE A 521 -9.11 12.28 -27.03
CA ILE A 521 -9.38 10.85 -26.94
C ILE A 521 -8.31 10.13 -27.73
N GLU A 522 -7.76 9.06 -27.16
CA GLU A 522 -6.78 8.18 -27.78
C GLU A 522 -7.34 6.75 -27.76
N GLY A 523 -7.82 6.30 -28.92
CA GLY A 523 -8.39 4.97 -29.13
C GLY A 523 -7.34 3.88 -29.38
N THR A 524 -6.26 3.84 -28.59
CA THR A 524 -5.30 2.73 -28.63
C THR A 524 -5.85 1.50 -27.92
N ASN A 525 -5.04 0.44 -27.76
CA ASN A 525 -5.41 -0.82 -27.09
C ASN A 525 -6.02 -0.66 -25.68
N TYR A 526 -5.88 0.52 -25.05
CA TYR A 526 -6.54 0.89 -23.81
C TYR A 526 -7.10 2.31 -23.93
N CYS A 527 -8.41 2.49 -23.81
CA CYS A 527 -9.07 3.78 -24.06
C CYS A 527 -8.54 4.88 -23.12
N GLY A 528 -7.78 5.82 -23.70
CA GLY A 528 -7.22 6.98 -23.03
C GLY A 528 -8.02 8.25 -23.35
N TYR A 529 -8.18 9.11 -22.36
CA TYR A 529 -8.88 10.38 -22.54
C TYR A 529 -8.36 11.46 -21.60
N SER A 530 -8.51 12.71 -22.00
CA SER A 530 -8.12 13.86 -21.19
C SER A 530 -9.09 15.01 -21.38
N LYS A 531 -9.28 15.79 -20.30
CA LYS A 531 -10.18 16.94 -20.23
C LYS A 531 -11.60 16.59 -20.65
N VAL A 532 -12.11 15.48 -20.11
CA VAL A 532 -13.52 15.08 -20.32
C VAL A 532 -14.33 15.60 -19.15
N PRO A 533 -15.21 16.59 -19.35
CA PRO A 533 -16.17 17.00 -18.35
C PRO A 533 -16.99 15.84 -17.79
N PHE A 534 -17.22 15.86 -16.49
CA PHE A 534 -18.12 14.96 -15.80
C PHE A 534 -19.13 15.70 -14.91
N VAL A 535 -20.25 15.05 -14.65
CA VAL A 535 -21.17 15.39 -13.56
C VAL A 535 -21.62 14.10 -12.87
N ILE A 536 -21.59 14.08 -11.54
CA ILE A 536 -22.17 13.05 -10.67
C ILE A 536 -23.24 13.72 -9.82
N TYR A 537 -24.46 13.17 -9.78
CA TYR A 537 -25.59 13.73 -9.02
C TYR A 537 -26.63 12.71 -8.58
#